data_AF-A0A4S1FPN3-F1
#
_entry.id   AF-A0A4S1FPN3-F1
#
_cell.length_a   1.000
_cell.length_b   1.000
_cell.length_c   1.000
_cell.angle_alpha   90.00
_cell.angle_beta   90.00
_cell.angle_gamma   90.00
#
_symmetry.space_group_name_H-M   'P 1'
#
loop_
_entity.id
_entity.type
_entity.pdbx_description
1 polymer ?
#
loop_
_entity_poly.entity_id
_entity_poly.type
_entity_poly.pdbx_seq_one_letter_code
_entity_poly.pdbx_strand_id
1 'polypeptide(L)'
;SAPLVAGTTVTWWKTVPVEVDEVTKDRRIVLRWDATDAERRPAYKTRIEMNFEPLDDGGTFVTIAEEGWLEGEAGLKKSYLNCEGWSQMLACMKA
;
A
#
# COMPACT_ATOMS: atom_id res chain seq x y z
N SER A 1 -4.28 5.13 16.52
CA SER A 1 -3.31 4.78 15.46
C SER A 1 -1.91 5.16 15.94
N ALA A 2 -0.88 4.40 15.55
CA ALA A 2 0.51 4.82 15.72
C ALA A 2 0.88 5.82 14.61
N PRO A 3 1.75 6.82 14.85
CA PRO A 3 2.21 7.73 13.80
C PRO A 3 3.01 6.95 12.74
N LEU A 4 2.78 7.25 11.46
CA LEU A 4 3.60 6.73 10.37
C LEU A 4 4.95 7.46 10.40
N VAL A 5 5.99 6.76 10.88
CA VAL A 5 7.36 7.26 10.94
C VAL A 5 8.23 6.34 10.10
N ALA A 6 8.99 6.91 9.17
CA ALA A 6 9.91 6.14 8.33
C ALA A 6 10.88 5.30 9.18
N GLY A 7 11.13 4.07 8.75
CA GLY A 7 11.94 3.08 9.47
C GLY A 7 11.21 2.34 10.59
N THR A 8 9.91 2.56 10.79
CA THR A 8 9.12 1.85 11.80
C THR A 8 8.20 0.79 11.18
N THR A 9 7.75 -0.15 12.01
CA THR A 9 6.69 -1.10 11.66
C THR A 9 5.44 -0.73 12.45
N VAL A 10 4.31 -0.59 11.76
CA VAL A 10 2.99 -0.37 12.36
C VAL A 10 2.11 -1.59 12.14
N THR A 11 1.17 -1.84 13.05
CA THR A 11 0.21 -2.94 12.89
C THR A 11 -1.11 -2.44 12.33
N TRP A 12 -1.49 -2.96 11.16
CA TRP A 12 -2.78 -2.73 10.52
C TRP A 12 -3.73 -3.90 10.80
N TRP A 13 -5.04 -3.61 10.83
CA TRP A 13 -6.11 -4.59 11.10
C TRP A 13 -5.83 -5.55 12.27
N LYS A 14 -5.20 -5.04 13.34
CA LYS A 14 -4.77 -5.74 14.55
C LYS A 14 -3.64 -6.78 14.38
N THR A 15 -3.39 -7.31 13.20
CA THR A 15 -2.46 -8.44 13.01
C THR A 15 -1.46 -8.28 11.87
N VAL A 16 -1.64 -7.33 10.96
CA VAL A 16 -0.80 -7.21 9.76
C VAL A 16 0.34 -6.23 10.03
N PRO A 17 1.61 -6.68 10.08
CA PRO A 17 2.75 -5.77 10.17
C PRO A 17 2.97 -5.06 8.84
N VAL A 18 3.13 -3.74 8.91
CA VAL A 18 3.40 -2.86 7.76
C VAL A 18 4.64 -2.04 8.07
N GLU A 19 5.66 -2.19 7.24
CA GLU A 19 6.88 -1.41 7.31
C GLU A 19 6.67 -0.06 6.62
N VAL A 20 7.11 1.01 7.27
CA VAL A 20 7.03 2.38 6.76
C VAL A 20 8.39 2.76 6.19
N ASP A 21 8.49 2.80 4.87
CA ASP A 21 9.74 3.15 4.19
C ASP A 21 9.96 4.65 4.13
N GLU A 22 8.91 5.38 3.75
CA GLU A 22 8.97 6.80 3.47
C GLU A 22 7.67 7.46 3.90
N VAL A 23 7.78 8.63 4.53
CA VAL A 23 6.66 9.54 4.77
C VAL A 23 7.13 10.94 4.49
N THR A 24 6.69 11.50 3.37
CA THR A 24 6.85 12.90 3.04
C THR A 24 5.50 13.58 3.22
N LYS A 25 5.42 14.46 4.22
CA LYS A 25 4.19 15.15 4.60
C LYS A 25 3.50 15.75 3.37
N ASP A 26 2.21 15.48 3.23
CA ASP A 26 1.32 15.97 2.17
C ASP A 26 1.76 15.63 0.73
N ARG A 27 2.66 14.66 0.56
CA ARG A 27 3.25 14.34 -0.76
C ARG A 27 3.35 12.84 -1.05
N ARG A 28 3.86 12.05 -0.12
CA ARG A 28 4.21 10.66 -0.41
C ARG A 28 4.22 9.77 0.82
N ILE A 29 3.73 8.56 0.65
CA ILE A 29 3.85 7.48 1.64
C ILE A 29 4.32 6.23 0.90
N VAL A 30 5.36 5.57 1.41
CA VAL A 30 5.82 4.28 0.89
C VAL A 30 5.77 3.25 2.00
N LEU A 31 5.10 2.14 1.73
CA LEU A 31 4.90 1.04 2.67
C LEU A 31 5.40 -0.28 2.07
N ARG A 32 5.79 -1.21 2.94
CA ARG A 32 6.07 -2.61 2.58
C ARG A 32 5.32 -3.56 3.52
N TRP A 33 4.77 -4.62 2.97
CA TRP A 33 4.23 -5.73 3.77
C TRP A 33 4.48 -7.07 3.09
N ASP A 34 4.34 -8.15 3.86
CA ASP A 34 4.51 -9.50 3.34
C ASP A 34 3.38 -9.84 2.35
N ALA A 35 3.75 -10.43 1.23
CA ALA A 35 2.76 -11.04 0.36
C ALA A 35 2.06 -12.18 1.11
N THR A 36 0.74 -12.24 1.06
CA THR A 36 -0.09 -13.23 1.81
C THR A 36 0.05 -14.69 1.32
N ASP A 37 1.04 -14.94 0.48
CA ASP A 37 1.53 -16.25 0.10
C ASP A 37 2.40 -16.78 1.26
N ALA A 38 1.76 -17.47 2.21
CA ALA A 38 2.45 -18.06 3.36
C ALA A 38 3.16 -19.39 3.04
N GLU A 39 2.94 -19.95 1.84
CA GLU A 39 3.31 -21.31 1.47
C GLU A 39 4.61 -21.35 0.64
N ARG A 40 5.00 -20.23 0.03
CA ARG A 40 6.16 -20.15 -0.86
C ARG A 40 7.37 -19.58 -0.12
N ARG A 41 8.52 -20.24 -0.31
CA ARG A 41 9.82 -19.78 0.15
C ARG A 41 10.71 -19.45 -1.07
N PRO A 42 11.46 -18.33 -1.05
CA PRO A 42 11.53 -17.35 0.02
C PRO A 42 10.28 -16.46 0.10
N ALA A 43 9.94 -16.04 1.32
CA ALA A 43 8.94 -14.98 1.50
C ALA A 43 9.41 -13.70 0.79
N TYR A 44 8.47 -12.96 0.22
CA TYR A 44 8.72 -11.69 -0.45
C TYR A 44 7.72 -10.63 0.04
N LYS A 45 8.10 -9.37 -0.14
CA LYS A 45 7.27 -8.22 0.25
C LYS A 45 6.77 -7.52 -0.99
N THR A 46 5.53 -7.05 -0.94
CA THR A 46 5.04 -6.06 -1.90
C THR A 46 5.41 -4.66 -1.41
N ARG A 47 5.44 -3.73 -2.35
CA ARG A 47 5.76 -2.34 -2.08
C ARG A 47 4.62 -1.46 -2.58
N ILE A 48 4.15 -0.58 -1.71
CA ILE A 48 3.00 0.27 -1.94
C ILE A 48 3.49 1.71 -1.95
N GLU A 49 3.23 2.42 -3.03
CA GLU A 49 3.47 3.85 -3.14
C GLU A 49 2.14 4.61 -3.20
N MET A 50 1.99 5.59 -2.32
CA MET A 50 0.90 6.56 -2.36
C MET A 50 1.48 7.93 -2.66
N ASN A 51 1.01 8.57 -3.73
CA ASN A 51 1.40 9.94 -4.08
C ASN A 51 0.20 10.87 -3.99
N PHE A 52 0.48 12.09 -3.55
CA PHE A 52 -0.47 13.16 -3.35
C PHE A 52 0.01 14.39 -4.11
N GLU A 53 -0.68 14.72 -5.19
CA GLU A 53 -0.35 15.84 -6.06
C GLU A 53 -1.44 16.91 -5.95
N PRO A 54 -1.10 18.18 -5.63
CA PRO A 54 -2.11 19.24 -5.59
C PRO A 54 -2.62 19.54 -7.00
N LEU A 55 -3.92 19.81 -7.12
CA LEU A 55 -4.58 20.24 -8.35
C LEU A 55 -4.91 21.74 -8.29
N ASP A 56 -5.06 22.36 -9.46
CA ASP A 56 -5.32 23.81 -9.58
C ASP A 56 -6.64 24.26 -8.95
N ASP A 57 -7.62 23.36 -8.82
CA ASP A 57 -8.92 23.61 -8.18
C ASP A 57 -8.90 23.47 -6.65
N GLY A 58 -7.71 23.26 -6.06
CA GLY A 58 -7.53 22.99 -4.64
C GLY A 58 -7.75 21.52 -4.25
N GLY A 59 -8.07 20.65 -5.21
CA GLY A 59 -8.13 19.20 -5.02
C GLY A 59 -6.76 18.56 -4.85
N THR A 60 -6.76 17.25 -4.60
CA THR A 60 -5.54 16.43 -4.58
C THR A 60 -5.74 15.23 -5.48
N PHE A 61 -4.86 15.05 -6.45
CA PHE A 61 -4.77 13.84 -7.25
C PHE A 61 -4.01 12.79 -6.44
N VAL A 62 -4.69 11.67 -6.17
CA VAL A 62 -4.16 10.58 -5.35
C VAL A 62 -3.91 9.39 -6.26
N THR A 63 -2.68 8.89 -6.26
CA THR A 63 -2.32 7.63 -6.94
C THR A 63 -1.86 6.61 -5.92
N ILE A 64 -2.24 5.35 -6.12
CA ILE A 64 -1.72 4.23 -5.34
C ILE A 64 -1.22 3.18 -6.32
N ALA A 65 0.05 2.80 -6.18
CA ALA A 65 0.67 1.72 -6.92
C ALA A 65 1.15 0.65 -5.94
N GLU A 66 0.84 -0.62 -6.22
CA GLU A 66 1.39 -1.75 -5.47
C GLU A 66 2.10 -2.69 -6.44
N GLU A 67 3.37 -2.97 -6.14
CA GLU A 67 4.26 -3.76 -6.96
C GLU A 67 4.95 -4.87 -6.16
N GLY A 68 5.68 -5.74 -6.86
CA GLY A 68 6.42 -6.84 -6.26
C GLY A 68 5.66 -8.16 -6.18
N TRP A 69 4.42 -8.22 -6.68
CA TRP A 69 3.69 -9.48 -6.86
C TRP A 69 4.45 -10.41 -7.83
N LEU A 70 4.58 -11.68 -7.46
CA LEU A 70 5.20 -12.68 -8.33
C LEU A 70 4.36 -12.91 -9.60
N GLU A 71 5.04 -13.28 -10.69
CA GLU A 71 4.37 -13.68 -11.92
C GLU A 71 3.58 -14.99 -11.76
N GLY A 72 2.63 -15.19 -12.68
CA GLY A 72 1.75 -16.36 -12.73
C GLY A 72 0.36 -16.09 -12.15
N GLU A 73 -0.54 -17.05 -12.34
CA GLU A 73 -1.97 -16.90 -12.05
C GLU A 73 -2.25 -16.51 -10.59
N ALA A 74 -1.55 -17.12 -9.64
CA ALA A 74 -1.74 -16.85 -8.22
C ALA A 74 -1.35 -15.40 -7.84
N GLY A 75 -0.20 -14.92 -8.33
CA GLY A 75 0.26 -13.57 -8.05
C GLY A 75 -0.60 -12.52 -8.75
N LEU A 76 -1.01 -12.76 -10.00
CA LEU A 76 -1.97 -11.91 -10.72
C LEU A 76 -3.31 -11.80 -9.99
N LYS A 77 -3.86 -12.92 -9.52
CA LYS A 77 -5.12 -12.89 -8.76
C LYS A 77 -4.99 -12.06 -7.48
N LYS A 78 -3.87 -12.17 -6.78
CA LYS A 78 -3.60 -11.41 -5.55
C LYS A 78 -3.37 -9.92 -5.83
N SER A 79 -2.68 -9.57 -6.91
CA SER A 79 -2.49 -8.18 -7.31
C SER A 79 -3.81 -7.51 -7.64
N TYR A 80 -4.73 -8.20 -8.34
CA TYR A 80 -6.06 -7.65 -8.61
C TYR A 80 -6.93 -7.52 -7.36
N LEU A 81 -6.92 -8.50 -6.45
CA LEU A 81 -7.64 -8.41 -5.18
C LEU A 81 -7.19 -7.20 -4.35
N ASN A 82 -5.88 -6.91 -4.28
CA ASN A 82 -5.40 -5.73 -3.58
C ASN A 82 -5.73 -4.44 -4.35
N CYS A 83 -5.64 -4.43 -5.68
CA CYS A 83 -6.07 -3.30 -6.51
C CYS A 83 -7.55 -2.93 -6.28
N GLU A 84 -8.43 -3.93 -6.18
CA GLU A 84 -9.84 -3.72 -5.80
C GLU A 84 -9.97 -3.13 -4.40
N GLY A 85 -9.22 -3.65 -3.42
CA GLY A 85 -9.19 -3.11 -2.06
C GLY A 85 -8.75 -1.64 -2.00
N TRP A 86 -7.70 -1.28 -2.75
CA TRP A 86 -7.26 0.11 -2.86
C TRP A 86 -8.30 1.02 -3.50
N SER A 87 -8.99 0.52 -4.53
CA SER A 87 -10.08 1.25 -5.19
C SER A 87 -11.24 1.52 -4.22
N GLN A 88 -11.61 0.54 -3.40
CA GLN A 88 -12.62 0.72 -2.35
C GLN A 88 -12.17 1.73 -1.29
N MET A 89 -10.91 1.67 -0.86
CA MET A 89 -10.36 2.63 0.09
C MET A 89 -10.45 4.07 -0.45
N LEU A 90 -10.03 4.31 -1.69
CA LEU A 90 -10.16 5.61 -2.34
C LEU A 90 -11.63 6.08 -2.44
N ALA A 91 -12.55 5.15 -2.76
CA ALA A 91 -13.97 5.47 -2.80
C ALA A 91 -14.51 5.91 -1.42
N CYS A 92 -14.10 5.23 -0.34
CA CYS A 92 -14.48 5.60 1.03
C CYS A 92 -13.82 6.90 1.51
N MET A 93 -12.63 7.25 1.01
CA MET A 93 -11.94 8.50 1.37
C MET A 93 -12.57 9.73 0.71
N LYS A 94 -13.11 9.56 -0.51
CA LYS A 94 -13.83 10.61 -1.23
C LYS A 94 -15.23 10.89 -0.63
N ALA A 95 -15.82 9.90 0.02
CA ALA A 95 -17.22 9.90 0.46
C ALA A 95 -17.55 10.92 1.56
#